data_AF-A0A8C2GI24-F1
#
_entry.id   AF-A0A8C2GI24-F1
#
_cell.length_a   1.000
_cell.length_b   1.000
_cell.length_c   1.000
_cell.angle_alpha   90.00
_cell.angle_beta   90.00
_cell.angle_gamma   90.00
#
_symmetry.space_group_name_H-M   'P 1'
#
loop_
_entity.id
_entity.type
_entity.pdbx_description
1 polymer ?
#
loop_
_entity_poly.entity_id
_entity_poly.type
_entity_poly.pdbx_seq_one_letter_code
_entity_poly.pdbx_strand_id
1 'polypeptide(L)'
;METRRILMRSLAVAVVIASVIWTTTGNATDPQVVYSCCTKVSTADVTDPILNIRLQRKSLPCVKAVIFETKQGEFCRDPKLQWVQEKVKQFFRAQRNETLTSTPPPTSSISDQTRVGGATQATDSSSVTNV
;
A
#
# COMPACT_ATOMS: atom_id res chain seq x y z
N MET A 1 -50.87 14.17 51.35
CA MET A 1 -50.13 12.88 51.28
C MET A 1 -49.82 12.45 49.84
N GLU A 2 -50.64 12.85 48.87
CA GLU A 2 -50.48 12.47 47.45
C GLU A 2 -49.23 13.04 46.77
N THR A 3 -48.90 14.32 47.02
CA THR A 3 -47.70 14.97 46.44
C THR A 3 -46.39 14.31 46.87
N ARG A 4 -46.30 13.81 48.11
CA ARG A 4 -45.13 13.07 48.61
C ARG A 4 -45.00 11.70 47.95
N ARG A 5 -46.12 11.03 47.66
CA ARG A 5 -46.13 9.73 46.96
C ARG A 5 -45.75 9.87 45.49
N ILE A 6 -46.20 10.93 44.83
CA ILE A 6 -45.82 11.23 43.44
C ILE A 6 -44.33 11.55 43.35
N LEU A 7 -43.80 12.38 44.26
CA LEU A 7 -42.38 12.71 44.32
C LEU A 7 -41.51 11.46 44.53
N MET A 8 -41.89 10.56 45.45
CA MET A 8 -41.13 9.32 45.69
C MET A 8 -41.16 8.36 44.49
N ARG A 9 -42.28 8.28 43.77
CA ARG A 9 -42.38 7.49 42.52
C ARG A 9 -41.50 8.09 41.42
N SER A 10 -41.52 9.41 41.24
CA SER A 10 -40.66 10.10 40.28
C SER A 10 -39.18 9.92 40.59
N LEU A 11 -38.79 9.99 41.87
CA LEU A 11 -37.41 9.74 42.31
C LEU A 11 -36.99 8.29 42.06
N ALA A 12 -37.83 7.31 42.38
CA ALA A 12 -37.54 5.90 42.11
C ALA A 12 -37.35 5.63 40.61
N VAL A 13 -38.20 6.20 39.75
CA VAL A 13 -38.07 6.10 38.29
C VAL A 13 -36.77 6.76 37.80
N ALA A 14 -36.42 7.93 38.32
CA ALA A 14 -35.17 8.60 37.96
C ALA A 14 -33.92 7.79 38.34
N VAL A 15 -33.91 7.17 39.53
CA VAL A 15 -32.81 6.30 39.99
C VAL A 15 -32.69 5.05 39.12
N VAL A 16 -33.82 4.42 38.75
CA VAL A 16 -33.82 3.26 37.84
C VAL A 16 -33.26 3.64 36.47
N ILE A 17 -33.71 4.75 35.88
CA ILE A 17 -33.20 5.23 34.58
C ILE A 17 -31.71 5.53 34.64
N ALA A 18 -31.23 6.21 35.70
CA ALA A 18 -29.81 6.51 35.88
C ALA A 18 -28.95 5.23 36.02
N SER A 19 -29.45 4.20 36.73
CA SER A 19 -28.74 2.92 36.90
C SER A 19 -28.61 2.14 35.60
N VAL A 20 -29.64 2.15 34.74
CA VAL A 20 -29.63 1.49 33.43
C VAL A 20 -28.63 2.17 32.48
N ILE A 21 -28.54 3.50 32.53
CA ILE A 21 -27.60 4.27 31.71
C ILE A 21 -26.15 3.94 32.08
N TRP A 22 -25.81 3.83 33.36
CA TRP A 22 -24.43 3.49 33.77
C TRP A 22 -23.98 2.08 33.39
N THR A 23 -24.89 1.10 33.37
CA THR A 23 -24.53 -0.26 32.95
C THR A 23 -24.31 -0.42 31.44
N THR A 24 -24.83 0.50 30.63
CA THR A 24 -24.72 0.43 29.15
C THR A 24 -23.57 1.25 28.58
N THR A 25 -22.97 2.17 29.36
CA THR A 25 -21.81 2.99 28.93
C THR A 25 -20.44 2.44 29.34
N GLY A 26 -20.39 1.24 29.94
CA GLY A 26 -19.15 0.57 30.37
C GLY A 26 -18.35 -0.14 29.27
N ASN A 27 -18.69 0.07 28.00
CA ASN A 27 -17.94 -0.47 26.86
C ASN A 27 -17.29 0.67 26.06
N ALA A 28 -16.76 1.67 26.76
CA ALA A 28 -15.81 2.60 26.18
C ALA A 28 -14.62 1.78 25.67
N THR A 29 -14.63 1.53 24.37
CA THR A 29 -13.54 0.98 23.59
C THR A 29 -12.24 1.57 24.09
N ASP A 30 -11.39 0.71 24.64
CA ASP A 30 -9.97 0.98 24.88
C ASP A 30 -9.46 1.83 23.71
N PRO A 31 -8.87 3.02 23.94
CA PRO A 31 -8.31 3.81 22.86
C PRO A 31 -7.26 2.94 22.17
N GLN A 32 -7.67 2.27 21.09
CA GLN A 32 -6.80 1.41 20.31
C GLN A 32 -5.65 2.27 19.88
N VAL A 33 -4.48 2.04 20.47
CA VAL A 33 -3.25 2.68 20.05
C VAL A 33 -3.02 2.25 18.61
N VAL A 34 -3.38 3.11 17.66
CA VAL A 34 -3.21 2.85 16.24
C VAL A 34 -1.73 3.04 15.93
N TYR A 35 -0.99 1.94 15.94
CA TYR A 35 0.39 1.93 15.45
C TYR A 35 0.35 1.97 13.93
N SER A 36 1.19 2.81 13.31
CA SER A 36 1.35 2.89 11.85
C SER A 36 2.09 1.68 11.24
N CYS A 37 2.26 0.61 12.02
CA CYS A 37 3.06 -0.56 11.68
C CYS A 37 2.40 -1.84 12.20
N CYS A 38 2.73 -2.98 11.59
CA CYS A 38 2.29 -4.28 12.09
C CYS A 38 2.92 -4.58 13.45
N THR A 39 2.10 -4.72 14.50
CA THR A 39 2.52 -5.22 15.82
C THR A 39 2.30 -6.73 15.98
N LYS A 40 1.48 -7.33 15.11
CA LYS A 40 1.24 -8.77 14.98
C LYS A 40 1.24 -9.17 13.51
N VAL A 41 1.48 -10.45 13.25
CA VAL A 41 1.38 -11.06 11.91
C VAL A 41 0.40 -12.22 11.95
N SER A 42 -0.31 -12.43 10.84
CA SER A 42 -1.21 -13.57 10.66
C SER A 42 -0.57 -14.63 9.76
N THR A 43 -0.96 -15.89 9.97
CA THR A 43 -0.58 -17.03 9.14
C THR A 43 -1.59 -17.35 8.03
N ALA A 44 -2.75 -16.70 8.05
CA ALA A 44 -3.81 -16.90 7.07
C ALA A 44 -3.37 -16.47 5.67
N ASP A 45 -3.79 -17.21 4.64
CA ASP A 45 -3.52 -16.85 3.25
C ASP A 45 -4.21 -15.53 2.86
N VAL A 46 -3.71 -14.87 1.81
CA VAL A 46 -4.34 -13.72 1.16
C VAL A 46 -4.76 -14.14 -0.24
N THR A 47 -6.06 -14.33 -0.42
CA THR A 47 -6.68 -14.66 -1.70
C THR A 47 -6.92 -13.44 -2.57
N ASP A 48 -6.98 -12.26 -1.96
CA ASP A 48 -7.25 -11.02 -2.67
C ASP A 48 -6.12 -10.62 -3.64
N PRO A 49 -6.44 -9.94 -4.75
CA PRO A 49 -5.43 -9.36 -5.62
C PRO A 49 -4.51 -8.41 -4.86
N ILE A 50 -3.21 -8.70 -4.88
CA ILE A 50 -2.17 -7.88 -4.27
C ILE A 50 -1.87 -6.71 -5.20
N LEU A 51 -2.09 -5.49 -4.72
CA LEU A 51 -1.80 -4.25 -5.44
C LEU A 51 -0.34 -3.83 -5.24
N ASN A 52 0.18 -4.04 -4.03
CA ASN A 52 1.53 -3.67 -3.65
C ASN A 52 2.04 -4.51 -2.47
N ILE A 53 3.36 -4.54 -2.31
CA ILE A 53 4.05 -5.31 -1.27
C ILE A 53 5.07 -4.41 -0.58
N ARG A 54 5.01 -4.34 0.76
CA ARG A 54 6.01 -3.65 1.58
C ARG A 54 6.63 -4.60 2.59
N LEU A 55 7.95 -4.49 2.76
CA LEU A 55 8.66 -5.20 3.82
C LEU A 55 8.84 -4.30 5.03
N GLN A 56 8.28 -4.73 6.16
CA GLN A 56 8.44 -4.06 7.43
C GLN A 56 9.61 -4.67 8.21
N ARG A 57 10.56 -3.81 8.62
CA ARG A 57 11.64 -4.20 9.53
C ARG A 57 11.11 -4.24 10.97
N LYS A 58 11.70 -5.10 11.79
CA LYS A 58 11.39 -5.15 13.23
C LYS A 58 11.91 -3.89 13.91
N SER A 59 11.05 -3.20 14.66
CA SER A 59 11.39 -2.05 15.51
C SER A 59 10.28 -1.92 16.55
N LEU A 60 10.51 -2.32 17.79
CA LEU A 60 9.45 -2.45 18.79
C LEU A 60 8.62 -1.15 18.92
N PRO A 61 7.28 -1.23 18.96
CA PRO A 61 6.46 -2.46 19.06
C PRO A 61 6.19 -3.18 17.72
N CYS A 62 6.71 -2.66 16.61
CA CYS A 62 6.56 -3.25 15.28
C CYS A 62 7.35 -4.55 15.15
N VAL A 63 6.71 -5.58 14.58
CA VAL A 63 7.33 -6.87 14.26
C VAL A 63 7.81 -6.90 12.81
N LYS A 64 8.66 -7.88 12.47
CA LYS A 64 9.05 -8.12 11.08
C LYS A 64 7.84 -8.69 10.33
N ALA A 65 7.44 -8.05 9.23
CA ALA A 65 6.24 -8.45 8.47
C ALA A 65 6.44 -8.21 6.96
N VAL A 66 5.74 -9.00 6.16
CA VAL A 66 5.39 -8.63 4.78
C VAL A 66 3.97 -8.05 4.83
N ILE A 67 3.80 -6.86 4.29
CA ILE A 67 2.51 -6.17 4.20
C ILE A 67 2.02 -6.32 2.76
N PHE A 68 0.91 -7.01 2.59
CA PHE A 68 0.19 -7.05 1.32
C PHE A 68 -0.88 -5.96 1.31
N GLU A 69 -0.77 -5.03 0.37
CA GLU A 69 -1.78 -4.01 0.14
C GLU A 69 -2.78 -4.57 -0.88
N THR A 70 -4.05 -4.62 -0.51
CA THR A 70 -5.15 -5.07 -1.37
C THR A 70 -6.27 -4.03 -1.37
N LYS A 71 -7.32 -4.25 -2.16
CA LYS A 71 -8.51 -3.38 -2.14
C LYS A 71 -9.24 -3.38 -0.80
N GLN A 72 -9.06 -4.42 0.01
CA GLN A 72 -9.70 -4.57 1.32
C GLN A 72 -8.88 -3.95 2.45
N GLY A 73 -7.61 -3.62 2.19
CA GLY A 73 -6.71 -3.00 3.15
C GLY A 73 -5.34 -3.66 3.19
N GLU A 74 -4.63 -3.44 4.30
CA GLU A 74 -3.29 -3.95 4.53
C GLU A 74 -3.32 -5.25 5.35
N PHE A 75 -2.62 -6.28 4.86
CA PHE A 75 -2.50 -7.57 5.52
C PHE A 75 -1.06 -7.84 5.97
N CYS A 76 -0.85 -7.83 7.29
CA CYS A 76 0.41 -8.21 7.92
C CYS A 76 0.59 -9.74 7.91
N ARG A 77 1.62 -10.26 7.24
CA ARG A 77 1.92 -11.68 7.11
C ARG A 77 3.34 -12.03 7.55
N ASP A 78 3.51 -13.23 8.08
CA ASP A 78 4.81 -13.70 8.56
C ASP A 78 5.74 -14.00 7.36
N PRO A 79 6.89 -13.30 7.22
CA PRO A 79 7.85 -13.52 6.14
C PRO A 79 8.45 -14.94 6.10
N LYS A 80 8.32 -15.73 7.19
CA LYS A 80 8.85 -17.09 7.27
C LYS A 80 7.99 -18.13 6.55
N LEU A 81 6.73 -17.80 6.25
CA LEU A 81 5.81 -18.72 5.58
C LEU A 81 6.20 -18.88 4.11
N GLN A 82 6.23 -20.12 3.63
CA GLN A 82 6.62 -20.43 2.25
C GLN A 82 5.72 -19.74 1.23
N TRP A 83 4.39 -19.81 1.42
CA TRP A 83 3.43 -19.18 0.51
C TRP A 83 3.60 -17.65 0.42
N VAL A 84 4.00 -16.99 1.53
CA VAL A 84 4.27 -15.54 1.54
C VAL A 84 5.45 -15.23 0.63
N GLN A 85 6.53 -16.01 0.74
CA GLN A 85 7.72 -15.85 -0.09
C GLN A 85 7.41 -16.09 -1.57
N GLU A 86 6.60 -17.10 -1.87
CA GLU A 86 6.15 -17.40 -3.23
C GLU A 86 5.31 -16.26 -3.81
N LYS A 87 4.32 -15.75 -3.07
CA LYS A 87 3.50 -14.60 -3.48
C LYS A 87 4.35 -13.37 -3.77
N VAL A 88 5.29 -13.04 -2.88
CA VAL A 88 6.24 -11.92 -3.08
C VAL A 88 7.05 -12.11 -4.37
N LYS A 89 7.60 -13.31 -4.58
CA LYS A 89 8.38 -13.64 -5.77
C LYS A 89 7.55 -13.54 -7.05
N GLN A 90 6.31 -14.03 -7.03
CA GLN A 90 5.39 -13.96 -8.18
C GLN A 90 5.04 -12.51 -8.52
N PHE A 91 4.73 -11.69 -7.52
CA PHE A 91 4.38 -10.28 -7.70
C PHE A 91 5.51 -9.48 -8.39
N PHE A 92 6.75 -9.59 -7.90
CA PHE A 92 7.89 -8.90 -8.52
C PHE A 92 8.29 -9.49 -9.88
N ARG A 93 8.01 -10.77 -10.15
CA ARG A 93 8.16 -11.34 -11.50
C ARG A 93 7.15 -10.73 -12.47
N ALA A 94 5.88 -10.65 -12.06
CA ALA A 94 4.83 -10.03 -12.87
C ALA A 94 5.14 -8.56 -13.18
N GLN A 95 5.53 -7.76 -12.18
CA GLN A 95 5.92 -6.35 -12.42
C GLN A 95 7.03 -6.18 -13.46
N ARG A 96 8.06 -7.02 -13.42
CA ARG A 96 9.16 -6.95 -14.40
C ARG A 96 8.67 -7.30 -15.81
N ASN A 97 7.79 -8.29 -15.93
CA ASN A 97 7.23 -8.66 -17.22
C ASN A 97 6.36 -7.54 -17.80
N GLU A 98 5.52 -6.91 -16.98
CA GLU A 98 4.72 -5.73 -17.40
C GLU A 98 5.60 -4.56 -17.84
N THR A 99 6.70 -4.30 -17.13
CA THR A 99 7.65 -3.22 -17.48
C THR A 99 8.33 -3.48 -18.82
N LEU A 100 8.64 -4.75 -19.13
CA LEU A 100 9.24 -5.16 -20.40
C LEU A 100 8.25 -5.12 -21.56
N THR A 101 6.96 -5.37 -21.31
CA THR A 101 5.92 -5.33 -22.34
C THR A 101 5.40 -3.91 -22.61
N SER A 102 5.54 -2.98 -21.66
CA SER A 102 5.10 -1.58 -21.78
C SER A 102 6.16 -0.61 -22.33
N THR A 103 7.35 -1.07 -22.74
CA THR A 103 8.35 -0.19 -23.37
C THR A 103 7.98 0.02 -24.85
N PRO A 104 7.55 1.22 -25.31
CA PRO A 104 7.48 1.50 -26.73
C PRO A 104 8.89 1.37 -27.33
N PRO A 105 9.03 0.92 -28.60
CA PRO A 105 10.32 0.63 -29.20
C PRO A 105 11.26 1.85 -29.06
N PRO A 106 12.57 1.67 -28.79
CA PRO A 106 13.51 2.75 -28.95
C PRO A 106 13.46 3.15 -30.42
N THR A 107 12.87 4.31 -30.72
CA THR A 107 13.00 4.94 -32.03
C THR A 107 14.47 5.29 -32.19
N SER A 108 15.24 4.34 -32.72
CA SER A 108 16.54 4.56 -33.30
C SER A 108 16.34 5.43 -34.53
N SER A 109 16.31 6.74 -34.33
CA SER A 109 16.49 7.72 -35.40
C SER A 109 17.96 7.73 -35.79
N ILE A 110 18.35 6.77 -36.63
CA ILE A 110 19.61 6.80 -37.38
C ILE A 110 19.25 6.90 -38.86
N SER A 111 19.58 8.08 -39.40
CA SER A 111 19.97 8.41 -40.77
C SER A 111 19.36 7.63 -41.93
N ASP A 112 18.44 8.27 -42.65
CA ASP A 112 18.26 8.01 -44.09
C ASP A 112 19.14 8.97 -44.90
N GLN A 113 20.16 8.39 -45.56
CA GLN A 113 20.83 8.99 -46.70
C GLN A 113 19.91 8.87 -47.91
N THR A 114 19.32 9.99 -48.34
CA THR A 114 18.65 10.05 -49.64
C THR A 114 19.66 10.40 -50.73
N ARG A 115 19.97 9.37 -51.51
CA ARG A 115 20.58 9.43 -52.85
C ARG A 115 19.59 10.07 -53.83
N VAL A 116 19.88 11.28 -54.32
CA VAL A 116 19.41 11.79 -55.62
C VAL A 116 20.57 12.57 -56.26
N GLY A 117 20.90 12.19 -57.49
CA GLY A 117 22.04 12.74 -58.22
C GLY A 117 21.76 14.11 -58.83
N GLY A 118 22.84 14.80 -59.19
CA GLY A 118 22.77 15.95 -60.08
C GLY A 118 23.87 16.99 -59.90
N ALA A 119 24.89 16.88 -60.76
CA ALA A 119 25.62 17.99 -61.39
C ALA A 119 26.66 18.84 -60.59
N THR A 120 27.90 18.72 -61.09
CA THR A 120 28.92 19.76 -61.34
C THR A 120 29.73 20.43 -60.20
N GLN A 121 31.05 20.21 -60.31
CA GLN A 121 32.18 21.15 -60.19
C GLN A 121 32.41 21.97 -58.91
N ALA A 122 33.56 21.71 -58.27
CA ALA A 122 34.70 22.61 -58.02
C ALA A 122 35.59 21.97 -56.93
N THR A 123 36.86 21.59 -57.19
CA THR A 123 38.07 22.34 -56.77
C THR A 123 37.86 23.13 -55.46
N ASP A 124 38.61 22.93 -54.37
CA ASP A 124 40.06 23.05 -54.31
C ASP A 124 40.64 22.58 -52.95
N SER A 125 41.86 22.05 -52.99
CA SER A 125 42.99 22.22 -52.06
C SER A 125 42.89 22.15 -50.50
N SER A 126 43.71 21.21 -49.99
CA SER A 126 44.78 21.41 -48.97
C SER A 126 44.50 21.32 -47.46
N SER A 127 45.20 20.34 -46.84
CA SER A 127 46.10 20.39 -45.66
C SER A 127 45.59 21.01 -44.34
N VAL A 128 45.73 20.37 -43.17
CA VAL A 128 46.86 20.49 -42.19
C VAL A 128 46.44 19.65 -40.94
N THR A 129 47.05 18.51 -40.57
CA THR A 129 48.18 18.26 -39.62
C THR A 129 48.19 18.98 -38.25
N ASN A 130 48.14 18.17 -37.18
CA ASN A 130 48.67 18.35 -35.81
C ASN A 130 48.11 19.46 -34.90
N VAL A 131 47.76 19.12 -33.65
CA VAL A 131 48.64 19.10 -32.45
C VAL A 131 48.12 18.06 -31.46
#